data_AF-A0A2V9LH91-F1
#
_entry.id   AF-A0A2V9LH91-F1
#
_cell.length_a   1.000
_cell.length_b   1.000
_cell.length_c   1.000
_cell.angle_alpha   90.00
_cell.angle_beta   90.00
_cell.angle_gamma   90.00
#
_symmetry.space_group_name_H-M   'P 1'
#
loop_
_entity.id
_entity.type
_entity.pdbx_description
1 polymer ?
#
loop_
_entity_poly.entity_id
_entity_poly.type
_entity_poly.pdbx_seq_one_letter_code
_entity_poly.pdbx_strand_id
1 'polypeptide(L)'
;MVGKSSRKTVNHREYSALVGKTVPRVIRNDSENEHYTRLLESLDSKPDPTPAEKELAELLTALIENFEEQHYALKRATPIESLTELMRASGLSSTSSERPASFLKS
;
A
#
# COMPACT_ATOMS: atom_id res chain seq x y z
N MET A 1 -14.23 2.93 26.11
CA MET A 1 -15.40 3.02 25.22
C MET A 1 -14.87 3.18 23.79
N VAL A 2 -14.62 2.08 23.08
CA VAL A 2 -14.19 2.14 21.66
C VAL A 2 -15.47 2.04 20.83
N GLY A 3 -15.71 3.06 20.01
CA GLY A 3 -16.91 3.19 19.21
C GLY A 3 -17.12 1.97 18.34
N LYS A 4 -18.17 1.19 18.65
CA LYS A 4 -18.77 0.29 17.68
C LYS A 4 -19.40 1.18 16.62
N SER A 5 -18.66 1.45 15.54
CA SER A 5 -19.24 2.01 14.32
C SER A 5 -20.41 1.10 13.99
N SER A 6 -21.61 1.66 14.09
CA SER A 6 -22.86 1.02 13.71
C SER A 6 -22.66 0.52 12.29
N ARG A 7 -22.48 -0.80 12.12
CA ARG A 7 -22.49 -1.44 10.81
C ARG A 7 -23.91 -1.19 10.29
N LYS A 8 -24.10 -0.05 9.59
CA LYS A 8 -25.31 0.22 8.82
C LYS A 8 -25.51 -1.05 8.00
N THR A 9 -26.65 -1.69 8.16
CA THR A 9 -26.89 -3.04 7.64
C THR A 9 -26.56 -3.06 6.15
N VAL A 10 -25.51 -3.80 5.79
CA VAL A 10 -25.06 -3.91 4.40
C VAL A 10 -26.21 -4.51 3.58
N ASN A 11 -26.61 -3.82 2.53
CA ASN A 11 -27.63 -4.35 1.62
C ASN A 11 -27.01 -5.49 0.81
N HIS A 12 -27.44 -6.73 1.10
CA HIS A 12 -26.84 -7.91 0.49
C HIS A 12 -27.02 -7.95 -1.03
N ARG A 13 -28.17 -7.51 -1.58
CA ARG A 13 -28.39 -7.49 -3.03
C ARG A 13 -27.44 -6.52 -3.73
N GLU A 14 -27.27 -5.33 -3.15
CA GLU A 14 -26.34 -4.33 -3.66
C GLU A 14 -24.90 -4.84 -3.60
N TYR A 15 -24.50 -5.39 -2.45
CA TYR A 15 -23.17 -5.96 -2.26
C TYR A 15 -22.89 -7.11 -3.24
N SER A 16 -23.82 -8.06 -3.40
CA SER A 16 -23.70 -9.14 -4.39
C SER A 16 -23.56 -8.61 -5.82
N ALA A 17 -24.27 -7.54 -6.17
CA ALA A 17 -24.14 -6.91 -7.49
C ALA A 17 -22.78 -6.23 -7.68
N LEU A 18 -22.26 -5.58 -6.64
CA LEU A 18 -20.92 -4.99 -6.65
C LEU A 18 -19.84 -6.07 -6.80
N VAL A 19 -19.89 -7.11 -5.96
CA VAL A 19 -18.98 -8.27 -6.02
C VAL A 19 -19.07 -8.99 -7.37
N GLY A 20 -20.28 -9.14 -7.92
CA GLY A 20 -20.46 -9.77 -9.24
C GLY A 20 -19.87 -8.96 -10.39
N LYS A 21 -19.78 -7.62 -10.26
CA LYS A 21 -19.15 -6.74 -11.25
C LYS A 21 -17.63 -6.72 -11.14
N THR A 22 -17.09 -6.80 -9.92
CA THR A 22 -15.65 -6.67 -9.66
C THR A 22 -14.93 -8.01 -9.55
N VAL A 23 -15.67 -9.09 -9.29
CA VAL A 23 -15.21 -10.47 -9.11
C VAL A 23 -13.88 -10.53 -8.34
N PRO A 24 -13.86 -10.02 -7.09
CA PRO A 24 -12.64 -9.90 -6.30
C PRO A 24 -12.06 -11.29 -6.03
N ARG A 25 -10.76 -11.44 -6.29
CA ARG A 25 -10.00 -12.68 -6.08
C ARG A 25 -8.63 -12.37 -5.49
N VAL A 26 -7.97 -13.40 -4.97
CA VAL A 26 -6.56 -13.31 -4.57
C VAL A 26 -5.73 -12.77 -5.73
N ILE A 27 -4.97 -11.71 -5.46
CA ILE A 27 -4.10 -11.02 -6.41
C ILE A 27 -2.81 -11.83 -6.57
N ARG A 28 -2.36 -12.03 -7.81
CA ARG A 28 -1.18 -12.84 -8.15
C ARG A 28 -0.11 -12.09 -8.90
N ASN A 29 -0.39 -10.90 -9.39
CA ASN A 29 0.54 -10.10 -10.17
C ASN A 29 0.22 -8.60 -10.07
N ASP A 30 1.17 -7.78 -10.51
CA ASP A 30 1.08 -6.32 -10.42
C ASP A 30 -0.11 -5.74 -11.20
N SER A 31 -0.49 -6.32 -12.34
CA SER A 31 -1.61 -5.83 -13.14
C SER A 31 -2.95 -6.04 -12.43
N GLU A 32 -3.12 -7.18 -11.74
CA GLU A 32 -4.27 -7.43 -10.88
C GLU A 32 -4.29 -6.48 -9.68
N ASN A 33 -3.11 -6.22 -9.08
CA ASN A 33 -3.00 -5.26 -7.98
C ASN A 33 -3.46 -3.87 -8.41
N GLU A 34 -2.88 -3.36 -9.50
CA GLU A 34 -3.18 -2.05 -10.05
C GLU A 34 -4.65 -1.91 -10.48
N HIS A 35 -5.27 -3.00 -10.97
CA HIS A 35 -6.70 -3.03 -11.26
C HIS A 35 -7.53 -2.80 -9.99
N TYR A 36 -7.26 -3.52 -8.90
CA TYR A 36 -7.99 -3.35 -7.66
C TYR A 36 -7.68 -2.03 -6.94
N THR A 37 -6.45 -1.52 -7.03
CA THR A 37 -6.09 -0.18 -6.51
C THR A 37 -6.94 0.90 -7.17
N ARG A 38 -7.06 0.91 -8.50
CA ARG A 38 -7.92 1.88 -9.22
C ARG A 38 -9.40 1.75 -8.84
N LEU A 39 -9.88 0.53 -8.63
CA LEU A 39 -11.26 0.32 -8.19
C LEU A 39 -11.48 0.86 -6.78
N LEU A 40 -10.54 0.63 -5.86
CA LEU A 40 -10.58 1.18 -4.50
C LEU A 40 -10.58 2.72 -4.53
N GLU A 41 -9.68 3.34 -5.30
CA GLU A 41 -9.64 4.81 -5.49
C GLU A 41 -10.99 5.34 -6.00
N SER A 42 -11.63 4.64 -6.93
CA SER A 42 -12.95 5.02 -7.44
C SER A 42 -14.05 4.96 -6.37
N LEU A 43 -13.97 4.01 -5.44
CA LEU A 43 -14.91 3.89 -4.32
C LEU A 43 -14.67 4.99 -3.27
N ASP A 44 -13.40 5.28 -2.96
CA ASP A 44 -13.01 6.29 -1.97
C ASP A 44 -13.28 7.72 -2.46
N SER A 45 -13.30 7.95 -3.77
CA SER A 45 -13.62 9.26 -4.36
C SER A 45 -15.10 9.65 -4.24
N LYS A 46 -15.99 8.72 -3.83
CA LYS A 46 -17.43 8.98 -3.74
C LYS A 46 -17.77 9.85 -2.53
N PRO A 47 -18.61 10.89 -2.68
CA PRO A 47 -18.93 11.82 -1.59
C PRO A 47 -19.81 11.19 -0.49
N ASP A 48 -20.66 10.22 -0.82
CA ASP A 48 -21.50 9.50 0.16
C ASP A 48 -21.59 8.00 -0.20
N PRO A 49 -20.54 7.21 0.10
CA PRO A 49 -20.52 5.82 -0.26
C PRO A 49 -21.49 5.00 0.60
N THR A 50 -22.23 4.09 -0.06
CA THR A 50 -23.18 3.21 0.62
C THR A 50 -22.45 2.23 1.56
N PRO A 51 -23.13 1.63 2.54
CA PRO A 51 -22.53 0.58 3.36
C PRO A 51 -21.97 -0.60 2.56
N ALA A 52 -22.59 -0.94 1.42
CA ALA A 52 -22.11 -2.02 0.54
C ALA A 52 -20.85 -1.62 -0.23
N GLU A 53 -20.76 -0.37 -0.67
CA GLU A 53 -19.55 0.16 -1.30
C GLU A 53 -18.38 0.21 -0.32
N LYS A 54 -18.62 0.61 0.93
CA LYS A 54 -17.62 0.58 2.00
C LYS A 54 -17.14 -0.83 2.32
N GLU A 55 -18.06 -1.80 2.37
CA GLU A 55 -17.71 -3.22 2.59
C GLU A 55 -16.88 -3.77 1.42
N LEU A 56 -17.18 -3.39 0.17
CA LEU A 56 -16.33 -3.77 -0.97
C LEU A 56 -14.95 -3.09 -0.90
N ALA A 57 -14.88 -1.82 -0.53
CA ALA A 57 -13.63 -1.11 -0.36
C ALA A 57 -12.74 -1.82 0.68
N GLU A 58 -13.31 -2.18 1.84
CA GLU A 58 -12.61 -2.94 2.89
C GLU A 58 -12.07 -4.29 2.38
N LEU A 59 -12.87 -5.01 1.58
CA LEU A 59 -12.41 -6.26 0.95
C LEU A 59 -11.25 -6.03 -0.03
N LEU A 60 -11.33 -5.00 -0.89
CA LEU A 60 -10.27 -4.70 -1.85
C LEU A 60 -8.97 -4.29 -1.14
N THR A 61 -9.07 -3.47 -0.09
CA THR A 61 -7.92 -3.11 0.77
C THR A 61 -7.23 -4.34 1.31
N ALA A 62 -7.96 -5.27 1.92
CA ALA A 62 -7.38 -6.49 2.49
C ALA A 62 -6.67 -7.37 1.43
N LEU A 63 -7.20 -7.42 0.20
CA LEU A 63 -6.58 -8.17 -0.91
C LEU A 63 -5.28 -7.51 -1.38
N ILE A 64 -5.28 -6.19 -1.52
CA ILE A 64 -4.12 -5.37 -1.92
C ILE A 64 -3.02 -5.49 -0.86
N GLU A 65 -3.34 -5.26 0.41
CA GLU A 65 -2.38 -5.35 1.53
C GLU A 65 -1.73 -6.74 1.57
N ASN A 66 -2.51 -7.82 1.47
CA ASN A 66 -1.96 -9.17 1.44
C ASN A 66 -1.01 -9.41 0.25
N PHE A 67 -1.30 -8.84 -0.93
CA PHE A 67 -0.41 -8.93 -2.08
C PHE A 67 0.89 -8.15 -1.84
N GLU A 68 0.78 -6.89 -1.41
CA GLU A 68 1.92 -6.00 -1.18
C GLU A 68 2.83 -6.50 -0.06
N GLU A 69 2.27 -7.10 0.99
CA GLU A 69 3.06 -7.74 2.04
C GLU A 69 3.91 -8.88 1.48
N GLN A 70 3.36 -9.71 0.60
CA GLN A 70 4.09 -10.84 0.03
C GLN A 70 5.12 -10.42 -1.03
N HIS A 71 4.83 -9.36 -1.80
CA HIS A 71 5.64 -8.97 -2.97
C HIS A 71 6.61 -7.81 -2.68
N TYR A 72 6.29 -6.96 -1.72
CA TYR A 72 7.05 -5.74 -1.42
C TYR A 72 7.56 -5.64 0.02
N ALA A 73 7.02 -6.40 1.00
CA ALA A 73 7.49 -6.26 2.40
C ALA A 73 8.95 -6.69 2.63
N LEU A 74 9.56 -7.47 1.72
CA LEU A 74 10.98 -7.84 1.74
C LEU A 74 11.88 -6.93 0.90
N LYS A 75 11.33 -5.92 0.22
CA LYS A 75 12.10 -4.75 -0.25
C LYS A 75 12.12 -3.64 0.80
N ARG A 76 11.93 -3.96 2.08
CA ARG A 76 12.33 -3.08 3.18
C ARG A 76 13.84 -2.97 3.14
N ALA A 77 14.30 -2.03 2.33
CA ALA A 77 15.58 -1.40 2.45
C ALA A 77 15.89 -1.27 3.95
N THR A 78 17.00 -1.84 4.41
CA THR A 78 17.53 -1.62 5.75
C THR A 78 17.47 -0.12 6.08
N PRO A 79 17.43 0.30 7.35
CA PRO A 79 17.44 1.74 7.68
C PRO A 79 18.50 2.53 6.92
N ILE A 80 19.64 1.89 6.60
CA ILE A 80 20.70 2.42 5.74
C ILE A 80 20.26 2.55 4.28
N GLU A 81 19.70 1.51 3.66
CA GLU A 81 19.23 1.59 2.27
C GLU A 81 18.07 2.58 2.11
N SER A 82 17.15 2.65 3.09
CA SER A 82 16.05 3.62 3.11
C SER A 82 16.59 5.05 3.25
N LEU A 83 17.54 5.28 4.16
CA LEU A 83 18.24 6.56 4.29
C LEU A 83 19.03 6.90 3.02
N THR A 84 19.69 5.92 2.40
CA THR A 84 20.48 6.11 1.17
C THR A 84 19.61 6.53 0.00
N GLU A 85 18.45 5.89 -0.20
CA GLU A 85 17.51 6.31 -1.26
C GLU A 85 16.89 7.69 -0.96
N LEU A 86 16.58 8.01 0.30
CA LEU A 86 16.14 9.35 0.69
C LEU A 86 17.23 10.41 0.44
N MET A 87 18.48 10.10 0.73
CA MET A 87 19.64 10.95 0.46
C MET A 87 19.86 11.14 -1.05
N ARG A 88 19.71 10.07 -1.85
CA ARG A 88 19.77 10.11 -3.31
C ARG A 88 18.66 10.94 -3.92
N ALA A 89 17.43 10.78 -3.43
CA ALA A 89 16.26 11.54 -3.89
C ALA A 89 16.31 13.02 -3.49
N SER A 90 16.97 13.34 -2.37
CA SER A 90 17.17 14.72 -1.89
C SER A 90 18.45 15.39 -2.40
N GLY A 91 19.29 14.69 -3.17
CA GLY A 91 20.55 15.21 -3.70
C GLY A 91 21.66 15.38 -2.65
N LEU A 92 21.52 14.78 -1.47
CA LEU A 92 22.49 14.85 -0.39
C LEU A 92 23.50 13.70 -0.54
N SER A 93 24.69 13.96 -1.10
CA SER A 93 25.77 12.97 -1.06
C SER A 93 26.42 12.97 0.32
N SER A 94 26.61 11.79 0.92
CA SER A 94 27.43 11.58 2.13
C SER A 94 28.92 11.82 1.85
N THR A 95 29.30 13.00 1.38
CA THR A 95 30.71 13.41 1.25
C THR A 95 31.14 14.07 2.54
N SER A 96 31.34 13.26 3.58
CA SER A 96 32.25 13.61 4.68
C SER A 96 32.87 12.33 5.23
N SER A 97 33.64 11.68 4.37
CA SER A 97 34.70 10.78 4.81
C SER A 97 35.86 10.93 3.85
N GLU A 98 36.68 11.95 4.08
CA GLU A 98 38.08 11.88 3.71
C GLU A 98 38.90 11.78 4.99
N ARG A 99 39.30 10.55 5.34
CA ARG A 99 40.61 10.37 5.96
C ARG A 99 41.59 10.12 4.82
N PRO A 100 42.68 10.87 4.69
CA PRO A 100 43.85 10.35 4.03
C PRO A 100 44.71 9.58 5.04
N ALA A 101 44.87 8.29 4.78
CA ALA A 101 45.95 7.48 5.32
C ALA A 101 47.24 7.81 4.55
N SER A 102 48.06 8.67 5.12
CA SER A 102 49.51 8.77 4.88
C SER A 102 50.05 9.46 6.13
N PHE A 103 50.85 8.82 6.97
CA PHE A 103 52.29 8.68 6.77
C PHE A 103 52.81 7.35 7.33
N LEU A 104 53.47 6.56 6.47
CA LEU A 104 54.47 5.57 6.86
C LEU A 104 55.86 6.14 6.56
N LYS A 105 56.74 6.06 7.57
CA LYS A 105 58.22 6.02 7.52
C LYS A 105 58.97 7.33 7.19
N SER A 106 59.66 7.85 8.20
CA SER A 106 61.14 7.81 8.29
C SER A 106 61.55 7.81 9.77
#